data_AF-A0AAY4E011-F1
#
_entry.id   AF-A0AAY4E011-F1
#
_cell.length_a   1.000
_cell.length_b   1.000
_cell.length_c   1.000
_cell.angle_alpha   90.00
_cell.angle_beta   90.00
_cell.angle_gamma   90.00
#
_symmetry.space_group_name_H-M   'P 1'
#
loop_
_entity.id
_entity.type
_entity.pdbx_description
1 polymer ?
#
loop_
_entity_poly.entity_id
_entity_poly.type
_entity_poly.pdbx_seq_one_letter_code
_entity_poly.pdbx_strand_id
1 'polypeptide(L)'
;MQFSRRRRLVSQPQDGLYGHCLQFYGRPPAENISLAEFETFAFERLKLLKTVENLGVSYVKTSDQYTKKLYSEFSNLNFPHKAETEYEKRRKDHISHFILRLAYCQTEDLRRWFIQQEMDLFRFRFSGLTSKSKTEFLHQNNLQYDTVKENGKLYIFFNLLFNKILTKVPFQDALDLVRTRKVFLKGGYAYIPHQDIIAIVLNDFRTRLSKALALTARSLPAVQSDERLQPLLSHLSHAYVGQDYSIQKNVGKISLEQIDPLSTKSFPLCMRQLHKSLRENHHLRHGGRMQYGLFLKGIGLSLEQALQFWRSEFIKGKVDADKFDKAYAYSVRHMFGKEGKRTDYTPYSCMKVILSNPPSQGDYHGCPFRHSDPELLKQKLQSYKLSPSAINQILELVKGMHYQLACQKYFELTHNIEDSGFSLNHPNQYFMESQKVLGDGKDVKREPETPHREAAASKGLGASRQNAEEMEDLDALFQDD
;
A
#
# COMPACT_ATOMS: atom_id res chain seq x y z
N MET A 1 66.21 -9.46 8.94
CA MET A 1 64.99 -9.63 9.76
C MET A 1 63.98 -8.57 9.36
N GLN A 2 62.90 -8.93 8.66
CA GLN A 2 61.72 -8.09 8.48
C GLN A 2 60.49 -9.00 8.53
N PHE A 3 59.78 -8.97 9.66
CA PHE A 3 58.53 -9.70 9.86
C PHE A 3 57.38 -8.89 9.22
N SER A 4 56.85 -9.38 8.10
CA SER A 4 55.60 -8.88 7.54
C SER A 4 54.41 -9.47 8.31
N ARG A 5 53.76 -8.63 9.12
CA ARG A 5 52.49 -8.95 9.80
C ARG A 5 51.37 -9.03 8.76
N ARG A 6 51.06 -10.23 8.31
CA ARG A 6 49.83 -10.54 7.56
C ARG A 6 48.64 -10.38 8.51
N ARG A 7 47.94 -9.23 8.46
CA ARG A 7 46.63 -9.07 9.11
C ARG A 7 45.67 -10.09 8.50
N ARG A 8 45.38 -11.17 9.25
CA ARG A 8 44.19 -11.99 8.99
C ARG A 8 42.98 -11.10 9.22
N LEU A 9 42.24 -10.81 8.14
CA LEU A 9 40.86 -10.35 8.22
C LEU A 9 40.08 -11.44 8.96
N VAL A 10 39.68 -11.13 10.20
CA VAL A 10 38.71 -11.92 10.94
C VAL A 10 37.37 -11.66 10.25
N SER A 11 36.84 -12.66 9.55
CA SER A 11 35.47 -12.61 9.05
C SER A 11 34.53 -12.50 10.25
N GLN A 12 33.66 -11.49 10.25
CA GLN A 12 32.67 -11.35 11.31
C GLN A 12 31.66 -12.51 11.25
N PRO A 13 31.07 -12.94 12.38
CA PRO A 13 30.14 -14.08 12.44
C PRO A 13 28.83 -13.92 11.64
N GLN A 14 28.60 -12.75 11.01
CA GLN A 14 27.35 -12.41 10.32
C GLN A 14 27.29 -12.81 8.84
N ASP A 15 28.41 -13.20 8.22
CA ASP A 15 28.45 -13.60 6.80
C ASP A 15 27.56 -14.81 6.48
N GLY A 16 27.20 -15.62 7.48
CA GLY A 16 26.32 -16.79 7.30
C GLY A 16 24.82 -16.49 7.33
N LEU A 17 24.37 -15.33 7.83
CA LEU A 17 22.94 -15.05 8.01
C LEU A 17 22.24 -14.69 6.68
N TYR A 18 22.99 -14.07 5.77
CA TYR A 18 22.50 -13.57 4.49
C TYR A 18 23.12 -14.29 3.29
N GLY A 19 23.33 -15.60 3.38
CA GLY A 19 23.98 -16.38 2.32
C GLY A 19 23.20 -16.45 1.00
N HIS A 20 21.87 -16.39 1.05
CA HIS A 20 20.98 -16.49 -0.11
C HIS A 20 20.04 -15.27 -0.22
N CYS A 21 19.65 -14.89 -1.45
CA CYS A 21 18.77 -13.73 -1.69
C CYS A 21 17.28 -13.98 -1.34
N LEU A 22 16.93 -15.23 -1.07
CA LEU A 22 15.61 -15.69 -0.63
C LEU A 22 15.76 -16.44 0.69
N GLN A 23 14.86 -16.20 1.65
CA GLN A 23 14.92 -16.76 2.99
C GLN A 23 13.53 -17.20 3.46
N PHE A 24 13.45 -18.23 4.31
CA PHE A 24 12.21 -18.57 5.04
C PHE A 24 11.99 -17.73 6.30
N TYR A 25 12.88 -16.76 6.57
CA TYR A 25 12.81 -15.91 7.77
C TYR A 25 12.65 -16.73 9.06
N GLY A 26 13.46 -17.79 9.20
CA GLY A 26 13.38 -18.74 10.31
C GLY A 26 14.11 -18.32 11.57
N ARG A 27 15.17 -17.51 11.45
CA ARG A 27 15.96 -16.98 12.58
C ARG A 27 15.70 -15.47 12.72
N PRO A 28 15.31 -14.97 13.91
CA PRO A 28 15.18 -13.53 14.15
C PRO A 28 16.51 -12.78 13.97
N PRO A 29 16.50 -11.53 13.50
CA PRO A 29 17.70 -10.68 13.53
C PRO A 29 18.11 -10.40 14.97
N ALA A 30 19.42 -10.51 15.27
CA ALA A 30 20.00 -10.25 16.60
C ALA A 30 20.69 -8.88 16.69
N GLU A 31 20.60 -8.10 15.62
CA GLU A 31 21.24 -6.78 15.52
C GLU A 31 20.34 -5.69 16.13
N ASN A 32 20.96 -4.67 16.72
CA ASN A 32 20.27 -3.46 17.16
C ASN A 32 20.25 -2.45 16.02
N ILE A 33 19.08 -1.84 15.78
CA ILE A 33 18.88 -0.79 14.77
C ILE A 33 18.36 0.47 15.42
N SER A 34 18.54 1.61 14.77
CA SER A 34 17.91 2.86 15.21
C SER A 34 16.39 2.81 15.04
N LEU A 35 15.65 3.61 15.83
CA LEU A 35 14.19 3.73 15.68
C LEU A 35 13.80 4.26 14.29
N ALA A 36 14.59 5.17 13.74
CA ALA A 36 14.40 5.70 12.39
C ALA A 36 14.56 4.61 11.31
N GLU A 37 15.55 3.73 11.44
CA GLU A 37 15.68 2.56 10.55
C GLU A 37 14.52 1.58 10.72
N PHE A 38 14.11 1.31 11.97
CA PHE A 38 12.98 0.44 12.26
C PHE A 38 11.70 0.92 11.55
N GLU A 39 11.38 2.21 11.70
CA GLU A 39 10.24 2.86 11.04
C GLU A 39 10.35 2.79 9.52
N THR A 40 11.52 3.15 8.98
CA THR A 40 11.77 3.16 7.54
C THR A 40 11.60 1.77 6.94
N PHE A 41 12.18 0.74 7.56
CA PHE A 41 12.09 -0.65 7.11
C PHE A 41 10.66 -1.20 7.17
N ALA A 42 9.92 -0.87 8.23
CA ALA A 42 8.51 -1.25 8.35
C ALA A 42 7.68 -0.63 7.21
N PHE A 43 7.84 0.67 6.99
CA PHE A 43 7.11 1.43 5.99
C PHE A 43 7.40 0.94 4.57
N GLU A 44 8.67 0.78 4.20
CA GLU A 44 9.06 0.37 2.86
C GLU A 44 8.64 -1.07 2.54
N ARG A 45 8.71 -2.00 3.52
CA ARG A 45 8.18 -3.35 3.30
C ARG A 45 6.66 -3.35 3.19
N LEU A 46 5.98 -2.55 4.01
CA LEU A 46 4.52 -2.42 3.91
C LEU A 46 4.13 -1.89 2.52
N LYS A 47 4.87 -0.89 2.01
CA LYS A 47 4.68 -0.38 0.64
C LYS A 47 4.83 -1.50 -0.39
N LEU A 48 5.89 -2.30 -0.29
CA LEU A 48 6.11 -3.44 -1.18
C LEU A 48 4.96 -4.45 -1.13
N LEU A 49 4.49 -4.84 0.06
CA LEU A 49 3.39 -5.79 0.21
C LEU A 49 2.04 -5.25 -0.31
N LYS A 50 1.76 -3.95 -0.10
CA LYS A 50 0.59 -3.30 -0.72
C LYS A 50 0.69 -3.26 -2.25
N THR A 51 1.90 -3.08 -2.81
CA THR A 51 2.09 -3.19 -4.26
C THR A 51 1.84 -4.62 -4.75
N VAL A 52 2.32 -5.64 -4.03
CA VAL A 52 2.05 -7.06 -4.37
C VAL A 52 0.54 -7.32 -4.42
N GLU A 53 -0.20 -6.84 -3.43
CA GLU A 53 -1.66 -6.94 -3.39
C GLU A 53 -2.30 -6.26 -4.61
N ASN A 54 -1.98 -4.99 -4.86
CA ASN A 54 -2.56 -4.21 -5.94
C ASN A 54 -2.30 -4.84 -7.31
N LEU A 55 -1.05 -5.26 -7.57
CA LEU A 55 -0.69 -5.92 -8.82
C LEU A 55 -1.37 -7.29 -8.96
N GLY A 56 -1.55 -8.02 -7.85
CA GLY A 56 -2.22 -9.32 -7.83
C GLY A 56 -3.72 -9.26 -8.14
N VAL A 57 -4.36 -8.11 -7.90
CA VAL A 57 -5.75 -7.83 -8.27
C VAL A 57 -5.84 -7.32 -9.72
N SER A 58 -4.95 -6.39 -10.10
CA SER A 58 -5.02 -5.73 -11.41
C SER A 58 -4.47 -6.57 -12.57
N TYR A 59 -3.57 -7.52 -12.29
CA TYR A 59 -2.88 -8.30 -13.33
C TYR A 59 -2.82 -9.79 -13.00
N VAL A 60 -2.66 -10.59 -14.05
CA VAL A 60 -2.30 -12.01 -13.88
C VAL A 60 -0.86 -12.11 -13.37
N LYS A 61 -0.63 -12.85 -12.28
CA LYS A 61 0.66 -12.96 -11.55
C LYS A 61 1.86 -13.43 -12.39
N THR A 62 1.64 -13.96 -13.59
CA THR A 62 2.68 -14.42 -14.53
C THR A 62 2.80 -13.54 -15.77
N SER A 63 2.04 -12.44 -15.85
CA SER A 63 2.12 -11.52 -16.97
C SER A 63 3.41 -10.70 -16.95
N ASP A 64 3.84 -10.25 -18.12
CA ASP A 64 4.99 -9.36 -18.26
C ASP A 64 4.77 -8.02 -17.53
N GLN A 65 3.54 -7.50 -17.55
CA GLN A 65 3.18 -6.26 -16.86
C GLN A 65 3.32 -6.39 -15.34
N TYR A 66 2.76 -7.46 -14.75
CA TYR A 66 2.93 -7.77 -13.33
C TYR A 66 4.42 -7.84 -12.96
N THR A 67 5.18 -8.59 -13.76
CA THR A 67 6.60 -8.85 -13.52
C THR A 67 7.41 -7.55 -13.58
N LYS A 68 7.25 -6.75 -14.64
CA LYS A 68 7.98 -5.48 -14.82
C LYS A 68 7.66 -4.46 -13.71
N LYS A 69 6.38 -4.28 -13.38
CA LYS A 69 5.96 -3.33 -12.33
C LYS A 69 6.48 -3.74 -10.96
N LEU A 70 6.38 -5.02 -10.62
CA LEU A 70 6.88 -5.51 -9.34
C LEU A 70 8.41 -5.34 -9.25
N TYR A 71 9.16 -5.68 -10.31
CA TYR A 71 10.62 -5.43 -10.35
C TYR A 71 10.99 -3.96 -10.19
N SER A 72 10.24 -3.04 -10.81
CA SER A 72 10.47 -1.60 -10.63
C SER A 72 10.34 -1.19 -9.16
N GLU A 73 9.33 -1.69 -8.44
CA GLU A 73 9.20 -1.36 -7.01
C GLU A 73 10.30 -1.96 -6.14
N PHE A 74 10.74 -3.19 -6.43
CA PHE A 74 11.90 -3.76 -5.76
C PHE A 74 13.14 -2.86 -5.87
N SER A 75 13.37 -2.31 -7.06
CA SER A 75 14.49 -1.40 -7.33
C SER A 75 14.32 -0.08 -6.58
N ASN A 76 13.13 0.52 -6.65
CA ASN A 76 12.83 1.81 -6.01
C ASN A 76 12.93 1.75 -4.48
N LEU A 77 12.52 0.63 -3.88
CA LEU A 77 12.55 0.41 -2.44
C LEU A 77 13.82 -0.30 -1.95
N ASN A 78 14.83 -0.51 -2.81
CA ASN A 78 16.10 -1.14 -2.45
C ASN A 78 15.96 -2.53 -1.79
N PHE A 79 15.02 -3.36 -2.26
CA PHE A 79 14.88 -4.75 -1.84
C PHE A 79 15.66 -5.71 -2.77
N PRO A 80 16.01 -6.92 -2.31
CA PRO A 80 16.75 -7.89 -3.12
C PRO A 80 15.93 -8.38 -4.30
N HIS A 81 16.48 -8.24 -5.51
CA HIS A 81 15.81 -8.63 -6.76
C HIS A 81 16.63 -9.58 -7.64
N LYS A 82 17.93 -9.79 -7.35
CA LYS A 82 18.83 -10.70 -8.09
C LYS A 82 19.67 -11.56 -7.15
N ALA A 83 20.29 -12.62 -7.67
CA ALA A 83 21.18 -13.46 -6.86
C ALA A 83 22.38 -12.64 -6.31
N GLU A 84 22.95 -11.76 -7.12
CA GLU A 84 24.06 -10.86 -6.76
C GLU A 84 23.56 -9.58 -6.06
N THR A 85 22.63 -9.71 -5.12
CA THR A 85 22.20 -8.55 -4.33
C THR A 85 23.16 -8.28 -3.18
N GLU A 86 23.55 -7.02 -3.03
CA GLU A 86 24.27 -6.43 -1.89
C GLU A 86 23.73 -6.87 -0.52
N TYR A 87 24.65 -7.05 0.42
CA TYR A 87 24.39 -7.45 1.82
C TYR A 87 23.28 -6.61 2.47
N GLU A 88 23.34 -5.28 2.33
CA GLU A 88 22.39 -4.36 2.97
C GLU A 88 20.93 -4.58 2.54
N LYS A 89 20.71 -4.94 1.29
CA LYS A 89 19.35 -5.22 0.79
C LYS A 89 18.79 -6.50 1.41
N ARG A 90 19.64 -7.52 1.60
CA ARG A 90 19.26 -8.78 2.28
C ARG A 90 19.00 -8.53 3.76
N ARG A 91 19.83 -7.72 4.42
CA ARG A 91 19.64 -7.28 5.80
C ARG A 91 18.31 -6.55 5.98
N LYS A 92 18.03 -5.54 5.14
CA LYS A 92 16.76 -4.81 5.13
C LYS A 92 15.56 -5.74 4.93
N ASP A 93 15.62 -6.65 3.96
CA ASP A 93 14.54 -7.60 3.72
C ASP A 93 14.24 -8.50 4.92
N HIS A 94 15.27 -9.02 5.56
CA HIS A 94 15.13 -9.87 6.74
C HIS A 94 14.57 -9.10 7.93
N ILE A 95 15.14 -7.95 8.26
CA ILE A 95 14.72 -7.16 9.42
C ILE A 95 13.28 -6.65 9.23
N SER A 96 12.99 -6.04 8.07
CA SER A 96 11.65 -5.50 7.78
C SER A 96 10.55 -6.57 7.86
N HIS A 97 10.83 -7.81 7.45
CA HIS A 97 9.88 -8.92 7.60
C HIS A 97 9.53 -9.18 9.07
N PHE A 98 10.54 -9.24 9.94
CA PHE A 98 10.34 -9.47 11.36
C PHE A 98 9.67 -8.29 12.06
N ILE A 99 9.94 -7.05 11.63
CA ILE A 99 9.24 -5.86 12.13
C ILE A 99 7.74 -5.96 11.82
N LEU A 100 7.37 -6.27 10.57
CA LEU A 100 5.96 -6.37 10.20
C LEU A 100 5.22 -7.53 10.89
N ARG A 101 5.92 -8.59 11.31
CA ARG A 101 5.29 -9.64 12.14
C ARG A 101 4.71 -9.07 13.44
N LEU A 102 5.35 -8.08 14.05
CA LEU A 102 4.84 -7.45 15.27
C LEU A 102 3.48 -6.78 15.01
N ALA A 103 3.37 -6.02 13.91
CA ALA A 103 2.13 -5.33 13.56
C ALA A 103 1.02 -6.29 13.08
N TYR A 104 1.37 -7.26 12.22
CA TYR A 104 0.39 -8.11 11.54
C TYR A 104 0.05 -9.41 12.30
N CYS A 105 0.60 -9.64 13.49
CA CYS A 105 0.22 -10.78 14.34
C CYS A 105 -1.02 -10.50 15.22
N GLN A 106 -1.54 -9.27 15.24
CA GLN A 106 -2.57 -8.85 16.20
C GLN A 106 -3.93 -9.53 15.98
N THR A 107 -4.46 -9.50 14.75
CA THR A 107 -5.78 -10.08 14.42
C THR A 107 -5.65 -11.18 13.38
N GLU A 108 -6.64 -12.06 13.27
CA GLU A 108 -6.63 -13.11 12.24
C GLU A 108 -6.61 -12.54 10.82
N ASP A 109 -7.36 -11.46 10.57
CA ASP A 109 -7.43 -10.84 9.24
C ASP A 109 -6.09 -10.25 8.83
N LEU A 110 -5.39 -9.57 9.75
CA LEU A 110 -4.04 -9.07 9.51
C LEU A 110 -3.06 -10.21 9.23
N ARG A 111 -3.13 -11.31 9.99
CA ARG A 111 -2.28 -12.48 9.76
C ARG A 111 -2.55 -13.09 8.39
N ARG A 112 -3.82 -13.26 8.01
CA ARG A 112 -4.22 -13.83 6.71
C ARG A 112 -3.71 -12.97 5.56
N TRP A 113 -3.91 -11.65 5.65
CA TRP A 113 -3.41 -10.71 4.66
C TRP A 113 -1.89 -10.76 4.54
N PHE A 114 -1.17 -10.66 5.66
CA PHE A 114 0.30 -10.65 5.67
C PHE A 114 0.88 -11.96 5.11
N ILE A 115 0.35 -13.11 5.52
CA ILE A 115 0.74 -14.41 4.96
C ILE A 115 0.50 -14.44 3.45
N GLN A 116 -0.66 -13.97 2.99
CA GLN A 116 -0.99 -13.98 1.56
C GLN A 116 -0.01 -13.15 0.74
N GLN A 117 0.26 -11.91 1.15
CA GLN A 117 1.17 -11.03 0.41
C GLN A 117 2.63 -11.51 0.49
N GLU A 118 3.09 -12.01 1.63
CA GLU A 118 4.42 -12.60 1.78
C GLU A 118 4.59 -13.87 0.93
N MET A 119 3.55 -14.70 0.83
CA MET A 119 3.57 -15.88 -0.04
C MET A 119 3.65 -15.50 -1.52
N ASP A 120 2.90 -14.48 -1.95
CA ASP A 120 2.93 -14.01 -3.33
C ASP A 120 4.28 -13.37 -3.67
N LEU A 121 4.85 -12.60 -2.74
CA LEU A 121 6.20 -12.06 -2.83
C LEU A 121 7.26 -13.19 -2.93
N PHE A 122 7.16 -14.20 -2.05
CA PHE A 122 8.05 -15.34 -2.06
C PHE A 122 7.95 -16.12 -3.38
N ARG A 123 6.72 -16.36 -3.87
CA ARG A 123 6.46 -17.05 -5.15
C ARG A 123 7.13 -16.33 -6.30
N PHE A 124 7.00 -15.01 -6.36
CA PHE A 124 7.62 -14.18 -7.38
C PHE A 124 9.15 -14.33 -7.35
N ARG A 125 9.76 -14.14 -6.17
CA ARG A 125 11.21 -14.26 -6.00
C ARG A 125 11.71 -15.65 -6.34
N PHE A 126 11.06 -16.70 -5.86
CA PHE A 126 11.44 -18.09 -6.15
C PHE A 126 11.33 -18.42 -7.63
N SER A 127 10.28 -17.95 -8.31
CA SER A 127 10.08 -18.16 -9.75
C SER A 127 11.23 -17.57 -10.56
N GLY A 128 11.71 -16.38 -10.18
CA GLY A 128 12.82 -15.67 -10.82
C GLY A 128 14.22 -16.23 -10.54
N LEU A 129 14.37 -17.22 -9.66
CA LEU A 129 15.67 -17.84 -9.39
C LEU A 129 16.13 -18.76 -10.54
N THR A 130 17.44 -18.79 -10.76
CA THR A 130 18.09 -19.78 -11.62
C THR A 130 17.94 -21.19 -11.04
N SER A 131 18.04 -22.23 -11.88
CA SER A 131 17.96 -23.63 -11.42
C SER A 131 19.03 -23.94 -10.35
N LYS A 132 20.23 -23.38 -10.49
CA LYS A 132 21.32 -23.54 -9.50
C LYS A 132 20.93 -22.94 -8.14
N SER A 133 20.43 -21.71 -8.13
CA SER A 133 20.00 -21.02 -6.90
C SER A 133 18.80 -21.71 -6.24
N LYS A 134 17.86 -22.26 -7.03
CA LYS A 134 16.75 -23.07 -6.50
C LYS A 134 17.26 -24.30 -5.75
N THR A 135 18.18 -25.06 -6.35
CA THR A 135 18.77 -26.24 -5.71
C THR A 135 19.56 -25.88 -4.45
N GLU A 136 20.33 -24.79 -4.49
CA GLU A 136 21.05 -24.30 -3.31
C GLU A 136 20.09 -23.92 -2.17
N PHE A 137 19.02 -23.18 -2.48
CA PHE A 137 18.00 -22.82 -1.50
C PHE A 137 17.33 -24.04 -0.87
N LEU A 138 16.97 -25.05 -1.68
CA LEU A 138 16.38 -26.30 -1.21
C LEU A 138 17.32 -27.05 -0.27
N HIS A 139 18.60 -27.15 -0.63
CA HIS A 139 19.62 -27.81 0.19
C HIS A 139 19.83 -27.08 1.53
N GLN A 140 19.92 -25.75 1.52
CA GLN A 140 20.10 -24.94 2.75
C GLN A 140 18.94 -25.07 3.74
N ASN A 141 17.73 -25.40 3.26
CA ASN A 141 16.53 -25.51 4.08
C ASN A 141 16.14 -26.96 4.40
N ASN A 142 17.04 -27.92 4.17
CA ASN A 142 16.82 -29.36 4.39
C ASN A 142 15.64 -29.93 3.56
N LEU A 143 15.39 -29.36 2.38
CA LEU A 143 14.39 -29.81 1.41
C LEU A 143 15.09 -30.55 0.27
N GLN A 144 15.76 -31.67 0.59
CA GLN A 144 16.45 -32.47 -0.41
C GLN A 144 15.46 -33.41 -1.09
N TYR A 145 15.16 -33.14 -2.36
CA TYR A 145 14.26 -33.97 -3.15
C TYR A 145 15.00 -34.60 -4.32
N ASP A 146 14.83 -35.91 -4.46
CA ASP A 146 15.51 -36.68 -5.50
C ASP A 146 14.82 -36.49 -6.84
N THR A 147 15.58 -36.07 -7.85
CA THR A 147 15.14 -36.20 -9.24
C THR A 147 15.10 -37.68 -9.60
N VAL A 148 13.98 -38.14 -10.15
CA VAL A 148 13.83 -39.54 -10.55
C VAL A 148 14.76 -39.81 -11.73
N LYS A 149 15.70 -40.74 -11.56
CA LYS A 149 16.63 -41.17 -12.62
C LYS A 149 15.88 -41.81 -13.79
N GLU A 150 16.43 -41.67 -15.00
CA GLU A 150 15.76 -41.93 -16.29
C GLU A 150 15.38 -43.41 -16.59
N ASN A 151 15.50 -44.32 -15.63
CA ASN A 151 15.51 -45.76 -15.88
C ASN A 151 14.28 -46.49 -15.30
N GLY A 152 13.34 -45.76 -14.70
CA GLY A 152 12.12 -46.35 -14.12
C GLY A 152 10.96 -46.42 -15.12
N LYS A 153 10.19 -47.52 -15.12
CA LYS A 153 8.93 -47.64 -15.90
C LYS A 153 8.00 -46.42 -15.72
N LEU A 154 7.99 -45.85 -14.52
CA LEU A 154 7.23 -44.65 -14.18
C LEU A 154 7.78 -43.37 -14.84
N TYR A 155 9.11 -43.22 -14.90
CA TYR A 155 9.77 -42.13 -15.61
C TYR A 155 9.46 -42.22 -17.10
N ILE A 156 9.61 -43.40 -17.70
CA ILE A 156 9.32 -43.64 -19.11
C ILE A 156 7.86 -43.28 -19.44
N PHE A 157 6.90 -43.74 -18.63
CA PHE A 157 5.48 -43.42 -18.82
C PHE A 157 5.18 -41.91 -18.75
N PHE A 158 5.68 -41.22 -17.73
CA PHE A 158 5.44 -39.77 -17.58
C PHE A 158 6.24 -38.92 -18.56
N ASN A 159 7.45 -39.32 -18.91
CA ASN A 159 8.27 -38.63 -19.90
C ASN A 159 7.64 -38.76 -21.29
N LEU A 160 7.15 -39.96 -21.67
CA LEU A 160 6.40 -40.18 -22.91
C LEU A 160 5.09 -39.37 -22.99
N LEU A 161 4.38 -39.21 -21.87
CA LEU A 161 3.09 -38.51 -21.85
C LEU A 161 3.19 -37.00 -21.69
N PHE A 162 4.19 -36.51 -20.95
CA PHE A 162 4.24 -35.12 -20.49
C PHE A 162 5.58 -34.43 -20.70
N ASN A 163 6.62 -35.14 -21.15
CA ASN A 163 7.96 -34.61 -21.41
C ASN A 163 8.53 -33.80 -20.23
N LYS A 164 8.30 -34.28 -19.00
CA LYS A 164 8.59 -33.55 -17.75
C LYS A 164 9.50 -34.35 -16.82
N ILE A 165 10.52 -33.67 -16.30
CA ILE A 165 11.38 -34.17 -15.23
C ILE A 165 10.54 -34.32 -13.95
N LEU A 166 10.58 -35.51 -13.35
CA LEU A 166 9.87 -35.82 -12.10
C LEU A 166 10.79 -35.67 -10.89
N THR A 167 10.25 -35.05 -9.85
CA THR A 167 10.86 -34.95 -8.52
C THR A 167 10.07 -35.83 -7.55
N LYS A 168 10.77 -36.68 -6.81
CA LYS A 168 10.23 -37.54 -5.77
C LYS A 168 10.26 -36.82 -4.43
N VAL A 169 9.11 -36.71 -3.78
CA VAL A 169 8.95 -36.02 -2.49
C VAL A 169 8.14 -36.86 -1.52
N PRO A 170 8.35 -36.78 -0.19
CA PRO A 170 7.43 -37.36 0.78
C PRO A 170 6.00 -36.84 0.54
N PHE A 171 5.00 -37.71 0.56
CA PHE A 171 3.63 -37.28 0.22
C PHE A 171 3.06 -36.22 1.18
N GLN A 172 3.56 -36.19 2.42
CA GLN A 172 3.20 -35.23 3.47
C GLN A 172 3.61 -33.80 3.12
N ASP A 173 4.63 -33.64 2.26
CA ASP A 173 5.09 -32.32 1.81
C ASP A 173 4.24 -31.80 0.62
N ALA A 174 3.50 -32.70 -0.05
CA ALA A 174 2.71 -32.41 -1.25
C ALA A 174 1.19 -32.57 -1.04
N LEU A 175 0.70 -32.41 0.20
CA LEU A 175 -0.71 -32.68 0.55
C LEU A 175 -1.74 -31.92 -0.31
N ASP A 176 -1.45 -30.68 -0.73
CA ASP A 176 -2.34 -29.90 -1.60
C ASP A 176 -2.50 -30.50 -3.01
N LEU A 177 -1.45 -31.15 -3.51
CA LEU A 177 -1.50 -31.85 -4.79
C LEU A 177 -2.13 -33.24 -4.64
N VAL A 178 -1.87 -33.90 -3.50
CA VAL A 178 -2.45 -35.20 -3.14
C VAL A 178 -3.96 -35.11 -2.99
N ARG A 179 -4.47 -34.13 -2.22
CA ARG A 179 -5.92 -33.99 -1.96
C ARG A 179 -6.73 -33.77 -3.24
N THR A 180 -6.12 -33.15 -4.25
CA THR A 180 -6.74 -32.88 -5.55
C THR A 180 -6.45 -33.96 -6.60
N ARG A 181 -5.78 -35.06 -6.20
CA ARG A 181 -5.39 -36.19 -7.05
C ARG A 181 -4.59 -35.78 -8.29
N LYS A 182 -3.77 -34.73 -8.16
CA LYS A 182 -2.95 -34.18 -9.26
C LYS A 182 -1.56 -34.80 -9.36
N VAL A 183 -1.21 -35.74 -8.48
CA VAL A 183 0.11 -36.34 -8.39
C VAL A 183 0.01 -37.85 -8.26
N PHE A 184 1.01 -38.54 -8.80
CA PHE A 184 1.13 -39.99 -8.66
C PHE A 184 1.75 -40.33 -7.30
N LEU A 185 1.20 -41.34 -6.61
CA LEU A 185 1.65 -41.78 -5.30
C LEU A 185 2.13 -43.22 -5.34
N LYS A 186 3.31 -43.48 -4.76
CA LYS A 186 3.83 -44.84 -4.60
C LYS A 186 4.79 -44.92 -3.43
N GLY A 187 4.57 -45.90 -2.55
CA GLY A 187 5.48 -46.24 -1.44
C GLY A 187 5.73 -45.09 -0.45
N GLY A 188 4.72 -44.28 -0.15
CA GLY A 188 4.85 -43.11 0.75
C GLY A 188 5.41 -41.84 0.08
N TYR A 189 5.59 -41.85 -1.24
CA TYR A 189 6.11 -40.70 -1.98
C TYR A 189 5.12 -40.20 -3.03
N ALA A 190 5.11 -38.89 -3.22
CA ALA A 190 4.48 -38.21 -4.34
C ALA A 190 5.51 -37.95 -5.44
N TYR A 191 5.08 -38.10 -6.69
CA TYR A 191 5.88 -37.84 -7.88
C TYR A 191 5.29 -36.62 -8.57
N ILE A 192 6.04 -35.52 -8.53
CA ILE A 192 5.58 -34.23 -9.02
C ILE A 192 6.45 -33.76 -10.18
N PRO A 193 5.90 -33.01 -11.15
CA PRO A 193 6.73 -32.26 -12.08
C PRO A 193 7.70 -31.34 -11.34
N HIS A 194 8.94 -31.24 -11.81
CA HIS A 194 9.95 -30.38 -11.18
C HIS A 194 9.49 -28.92 -11.05
N GLN A 195 8.72 -28.42 -12.01
CA GLN A 195 8.09 -27.10 -11.98
C GLN A 195 7.14 -26.88 -10.79
N ASP A 196 6.54 -27.94 -10.26
CA ASP A 196 5.53 -27.86 -9.18
C ASP A 196 6.19 -27.87 -7.78
N ILE A 197 7.52 -27.99 -7.71
CA ILE A 197 8.28 -27.92 -6.44
C ILE A 197 8.02 -26.62 -5.68
N ILE A 198 7.72 -25.54 -6.40
CA ILE A 198 7.35 -24.25 -5.84
C ILE A 198 6.13 -24.36 -4.92
N ALA A 199 5.17 -25.23 -5.23
CA ALA A 199 3.97 -25.40 -4.41
C ALA A 199 4.32 -25.98 -3.03
N ILE A 200 5.26 -26.93 -3.00
CA ILE A 200 5.75 -27.54 -1.75
C ILE A 200 6.49 -26.50 -0.91
N VAL A 201 7.42 -25.79 -1.53
CA VAL A 201 8.21 -24.73 -0.86
C VAL A 201 7.31 -23.64 -0.30
N LEU A 202 6.29 -23.22 -1.06
CA LEU A 202 5.33 -22.22 -0.60
C LEU A 202 4.47 -22.71 0.57
N ASN A 203 4.08 -23.98 0.59
CA ASN A 203 3.31 -24.54 1.68
C ASN A 203 4.13 -24.65 2.98
N ASP A 204 5.40 -25.05 2.88
CA ASP A 204 6.32 -25.06 4.03
C ASP A 204 6.51 -23.62 4.56
N PHE A 205 6.74 -22.66 3.66
CA PHE A 205 6.84 -21.24 4.03
C PHE A 205 5.59 -20.74 4.75
N ARG A 206 4.39 -21.01 4.20
CA ARG A 206 3.10 -20.64 4.79
C ARG A 206 2.95 -21.20 6.21
N THR A 207 3.27 -22.48 6.38
CA THR A 207 3.12 -23.20 7.65
C THR A 207 4.06 -22.61 8.71
N ARG A 208 5.33 -22.38 8.35
CA ARG A 208 6.32 -21.76 9.25
C ARG A 208 5.93 -20.34 9.62
N LEU A 209 5.51 -19.53 8.65
CA LEU A 209 5.13 -18.14 8.88
C LEU A 209 3.88 -18.04 9.77
N SER A 210 2.87 -18.87 9.51
CA SER A 210 1.66 -18.95 10.35
C SER A 210 1.99 -19.29 11.80
N LYS A 211 2.81 -20.35 12.00
CA LYS A 211 3.29 -20.73 13.34
C LYS A 211 4.07 -19.59 14.00
N ALA A 212 4.95 -18.93 13.26
CA ALA A 212 5.75 -17.83 13.79
C ALA A 212 4.88 -16.64 14.23
N LEU A 213 3.88 -16.24 13.44
CA LEU A 213 2.95 -15.15 13.81
C LEU A 213 2.13 -15.50 15.06
N ALA A 214 1.70 -16.76 15.20
CA ALA A 214 1.00 -17.22 16.40
C ALA A 214 1.90 -17.12 17.65
N LEU A 215 3.19 -17.47 17.53
CA LEU A 215 4.15 -17.31 18.61
C LEU A 215 4.44 -15.84 18.91
N THR A 216 4.61 -15.00 17.88
CA THR A 216 4.80 -13.54 18.04
C THR A 216 3.62 -12.91 18.77
N ALA A 217 2.39 -13.26 18.40
CA ALA A 217 1.18 -12.72 19.05
C ALA A 217 1.12 -13.05 20.55
N ARG A 218 1.55 -14.26 20.93
CA ARG A 218 1.60 -14.67 22.36
C ARG A 218 2.60 -13.86 23.17
N SER A 219 3.70 -13.44 22.56
CA SER A 219 4.76 -12.65 23.22
C SER A 219 4.60 -11.15 23.04
N LEU A 220 3.67 -10.69 22.20
CA LEU A 220 3.44 -9.28 21.88
C LEU A 220 3.16 -8.39 23.11
N PRO A 221 2.43 -8.84 24.16
CA PRO A 221 2.18 -7.99 25.34
C PRO A 221 3.44 -7.45 26.03
N ALA A 222 4.56 -8.20 25.98
CA ALA A 222 5.84 -7.74 26.54
C ALA A 222 6.49 -6.61 25.74
N VAL A 223 6.12 -6.46 24.46
CA VAL A 223 6.59 -5.38 23.56
C VAL A 223 5.63 -4.19 23.60
N GLN A 224 4.34 -4.45 23.86
CA GLN A 224 3.29 -3.45 23.98
C GLN A 224 3.47 -2.51 25.18
N SER A 225 4.26 -2.87 26.19
CA SER A 225 4.62 -1.92 27.25
C SER A 225 5.61 -0.84 26.80
N ASP A 226 6.24 -0.98 25.63
CA ASP A 226 7.19 0.00 25.10
C ASP A 226 6.46 1.13 24.36
N GLU A 227 6.46 2.33 24.94
CA GLU A 227 5.80 3.52 24.40
C GLU A 227 6.34 3.97 23.04
N ARG A 228 7.55 3.53 22.66
CA ARG A 228 8.16 3.86 21.35
C ARG A 228 7.56 3.03 20.23
N LEU A 229 7.24 1.76 20.51
CA LEU A 229 6.79 0.80 19.49
C LEU A 229 5.27 0.79 19.34
N GLN A 230 4.54 1.04 20.43
CA GLN A 230 3.08 0.99 20.43
C GLN A 230 2.40 1.79 19.31
N PRO A 231 2.70 3.09 19.13
CA PRO A 231 2.06 3.88 18.08
C PRO A 231 2.41 3.35 16.70
N LEU A 232 3.63 2.89 16.49
CA LEU A 232 4.04 2.39 15.19
C LEU A 232 3.29 1.08 14.86
N LEU A 233 3.17 0.16 15.81
CA LEU A 233 2.51 -1.13 15.62
C LEU A 233 0.99 -1.02 15.47
N SER A 234 0.34 -0.07 16.17
CA SER A 234 -1.09 0.18 16.05
C SER A 234 -1.44 0.88 14.72
N HIS A 235 -0.59 1.81 14.27
CA HIS A 235 -0.86 2.56 13.05
C HIS A 235 -0.38 1.85 11.78
N LEU A 236 0.59 0.94 11.83
CA LEU A 236 1.15 0.28 10.62
C LEU A 236 0.08 -0.39 9.73
N SER A 237 -0.90 -1.08 10.31
CA SER A 237 -1.98 -1.72 9.54
C SER A 237 -2.86 -0.71 8.79
N HIS A 238 -3.01 0.49 9.35
CA HIS A 238 -3.82 1.58 8.79
C HIS A 238 -2.97 2.69 8.16
N ALA A 239 -1.65 2.52 8.15
CA ALA A 239 -0.73 3.58 7.80
C ALA A 239 -0.91 3.98 6.34
N TYR A 240 -0.96 5.30 6.15
CA TYR A 240 -0.89 5.91 4.84
C TYR A 240 0.56 5.90 4.37
N VAL A 241 0.79 5.26 3.21
CA VAL A 241 2.14 4.99 2.67
C VAL A 241 2.48 5.95 1.50
N GLY A 242 1.65 6.96 1.28
CA GLY A 242 1.80 7.92 0.19
C GLY A 242 2.49 9.22 0.61
N GLN A 243 2.58 10.14 -0.34
CA GLN A 243 3.15 11.48 -0.13
C GLN A 243 2.31 12.30 0.85
N ASP A 244 2.95 13.10 1.72
CA ASP A 244 2.26 14.09 2.55
C ASP A 244 1.79 15.30 1.70
N TYR A 245 0.53 15.68 1.89
CA TYR A 245 -0.16 16.76 1.18
C TYR A 245 -0.39 18.00 2.07
N SER A 246 0.18 18.05 3.28
CA SER A 246 0.12 19.21 4.18
C SER A 246 0.60 20.50 3.53
N ILE A 247 1.77 20.45 2.86
CA ILE A 247 2.45 21.62 2.30
C ILE A 247 2.82 21.36 0.85
N GLN A 248 1.94 21.70 -0.10
CA GLN A 248 2.31 21.73 -1.52
C GLN A 248 2.61 23.15 -1.97
N LYS A 249 3.91 23.48 -2.03
CA LYS A 249 4.41 24.73 -2.62
C LYS A 249 4.26 24.81 -4.15
N ASN A 250 3.93 23.69 -4.82
CA ASN A 250 4.08 23.52 -6.27
C ASN A 250 2.79 23.17 -7.03
N VAL A 251 1.62 23.14 -6.38
CA VAL A 251 0.36 23.09 -7.16
C VAL A 251 0.08 24.51 -7.63
N GLY A 252 0.01 24.72 -8.95
CA GLY A 252 -0.28 26.03 -9.52
C GLY A 252 -1.50 26.66 -8.84
N LYS A 253 -1.45 27.99 -8.61
CA LYS A 253 -2.53 28.72 -7.93
C LYS A 253 -3.85 28.48 -8.65
N ILE A 254 -4.76 27.72 -8.02
CA ILE A 254 -6.11 27.48 -8.53
C ILE A 254 -6.96 28.71 -8.21
N SER A 255 -7.67 29.23 -9.21
CA SER A 255 -8.64 30.31 -9.02
C SER A 255 -10.02 29.76 -8.64
N LEU A 256 -10.88 30.57 -8.01
CA LEU A 256 -12.18 30.11 -7.52
C LEU A 256 -13.11 29.67 -8.64
N GLU A 257 -13.01 30.32 -9.80
CA GLU A 257 -13.81 30.06 -11.00
C GLU A 257 -13.44 28.72 -11.65
N GLN A 258 -12.23 28.22 -11.38
CA GLN A 258 -11.76 26.94 -11.90
C GLN A 258 -12.30 25.74 -11.11
N ILE A 259 -12.82 25.92 -9.89
CA ILE A 259 -13.21 24.80 -9.03
C ILE A 259 -14.34 23.98 -9.68
N ASP A 260 -15.35 24.63 -10.26
CA ASP A 260 -16.50 23.95 -10.87
C ASP A 260 -16.07 23.06 -12.07
N PRO A 261 -15.31 23.54 -13.07
CA PRO A 261 -14.84 22.67 -14.15
C PRO A 261 -13.87 21.58 -13.66
N LEU A 262 -13.02 21.89 -12.67
CA LEU A 262 -12.11 20.90 -12.07
C LEU A 262 -12.86 19.79 -11.31
N SER A 263 -14.01 20.10 -10.71
CA SER A 263 -14.83 19.11 -10.01
C SER A 263 -15.31 17.97 -10.93
N THR A 264 -15.50 18.27 -12.20
CA THR A 264 -16.00 17.31 -13.19
C THR A 264 -14.87 16.51 -13.83
N LYS A 265 -13.72 17.16 -14.08
CA LYS A 265 -12.60 16.57 -14.81
C LYS A 265 -11.54 15.93 -13.91
N SER A 266 -11.26 16.54 -12.76
CA SER A 266 -10.05 16.25 -11.99
C SER A 266 -10.28 15.83 -10.56
N PHE A 267 -11.52 15.92 -10.04
CA PHE A 267 -11.80 15.46 -8.69
C PHE A 267 -12.11 13.95 -8.68
N PRO A 268 -11.58 13.21 -7.70
CA PRO A 268 -12.06 11.86 -7.44
C PRO A 268 -13.53 11.91 -7.02
N LEU A 269 -14.22 10.78 -7.16
CA LEU A 269 -15.67 10.70 -6.95
C LEU A 269 -16.13 11.19 -5.57
N CYS A 270 -15.32 10.98 -4.52
CA CYS A 270 -15.60 11.49 -3.17
C CYS A 270 -15.69 13.03 -3.13
N MET A 271 -14.75 13.73 -3.77
CA MET A 271 -14.72 15.20 -3.78
C MET A 271 -15.71 15.78 -4.78
N ARG A 272 -15.95 15.08 -5.90
CA ARG A 272 -17.00 15.46 -6.85
C ARG A 272 -18.39 15.42 -6.22
N GLN A 273 -18.67 14.42 -5.39
CA GLN A 273 -19.93 14.32 -4.63
C GLN A 273 -20.09 15.48 -3.64
N LEU A 274 -19.04 15.78 -2.87
CA LEU A 274 -19.05 16.90 -1.91
C LEU A 274 -19.25 18.25 -2.60
N HIS A 275 -18.55 18.47 -3.71
CA HIS A 275 -18.72 19.68 -4.50
C HIS A 275 -20.15 19.83 -5.03
N LYS A 276 -20.70 18.76 -5.63
CA LYS A 276 -22.08 18.76 -6.14
C LYS A 276 -23.08 19.06 -5.02
N SER A 277 -22.98 18.36 -3.89
CA SER A 277 -23.87 18.58 -2.74
C SER A 277 -23.75 19.99 -2.19
N LEU A 278 -22.55 20.57 -2.15
CA LEU A 278 -22.35 21.93 -1.67
C LEU A 278 -23.05 22.94 -2.60
N ARG A 279 -22.93 22.76 -3.93
CA ARG A 279 -23.57 23.64 -4.91
C ARG A 279 -25.09 23.49 -4.97
N GLU A 280 -25.63 22.29 -4.69
CA GLU A 280 -27.07 22.02 -4.70
C GLU A 280 -27.76 22.46 -3.40
N ASN A 281 -27.16 22.15 -2.25
CA ASN A 281 -27.77 22.40 -0.94
C ASN A 281 -27.30 23.72 -0.31
N HIS A 282 -26.30 24.36 -0.91
CA HIS A 282 -25.64 25.57 -0.40
C HIS A 282 -25.09 25.42 1.03
N HIS A 283 -24.85 24.18 1.48
CA HIS A 283 -24.32 23.84 2.79
C HIS A 283 -23.70 22.45 2.80
N LEU A 284 -22.77 22.20 3.72
CA LEU A 284 -22.25 20.88 4.06
C LEU A 284 -22.17 20.70 5.57
N ARG A 285 -22.48 19.49 6.04
CA ARG A 285 -22.28 19.06 7.43
C ARG A 285 -20.79 18.95 7.79
N HIS A 286 -20.48 18.88 9.09
CA HIS A 286 -19.12 18.94 9.62
C HIS A 286 -18.12 18.04 8.89
N GLY A 287 -18.39 16.73 8.80
CA GLY A 287 -17.49 15.78 8.12
C GLY A 287 -17.26 16.12 6.64
N GLY A 288 -18.28 16.66 5.96
CA GLY A 288 -18.16 17.14 4.57
C GLY A 288 -17.30 18.40 4.44
N ARG A 289 -17.46 19.35 5.36
CA ARG A 289 -16.64 20.57 5.40
C ARG A 289 -15.17 20.24 5.62
N MET A 290 -14.87 19.32 6.54
CA MET A 290 -13.50 18.91 6.83
C MET A 290 -12.86 18.15 5.67
N GLN A 291 -13.51 17.10 5.16
CA GLN A 291 -12.98 16.30 4.07
C GLN A 291 -12.75 17.15 2.80
N TYR A 292 -13.71 18.00 2.45
CA TYR A 292 -13.61 18.82 1.23
C TYR A 292 -12.71 20.04 1.42
N GLY A 293 -12.81 20.73 2.56
CA GLY A 293 -12.01 21.92 2.86
C GLY A 293 -10.52 21.63 2.90
N LEU A 294 -10.11 20.53 3.56
CA LEU A 294 -8.71 20.12 3.58
C LEU A 294 -8.23 19.65 2.20
N PHE A 295 -9.08 18.98 1.42
CA PHE A 295 -8.76 18.66 0.03
C PHE A 295 -8.53 19.92 -0.82
N LEU A 296 -9.40 20.93 -0.71
CA LEU A 296 -9.29 22.21 -1.41
C LEU A 296 -8.00 22.96 -1.05
N LYS A 297 -7.65 22.98 0.24
CA LYS A 297 -6.35 23.48 0.71
C LYS A 297 -5.20 22.71 0.05
N GLY A 298 -5.25 21.38 0.03
CA GLY A 298 -4.20 20.54 -0.53
C GLY A 298 -4.03 20.66 -2.05
N ILE A 299 -5.05 21.12 -2.79
CA ILE A 299 -4.92 21.45 -4.22
C ILE A 299 -4.46 22.90 -4.46
N GLY A 300 -4.17 23.66 -3.40
CA GLY A 300 -3.54 24.99 -3.49
C GLY A 300 -4.46 26.18 -3.27
N LEU A 301 -5.68 25.98 -2.75
CA LEU A 301 -6.57 27.09 -2.40
C LEU A 301 -6.01 27.87 -1.20
N SER A 302 -5.90 29.20 -1.30
CA SER A 302 -5.45 30.03 -0.19
C SER A 302 -6.51 30.16 0.90
N LEU A 303 -6.12 30.57 2.12
CA LEU A 303 -7.08 30.82 3.20
C LEU A 303 -8.11 31.89 2.82
N GLU A 304 -7.67 32.96 2.15
CA GLU A 304 -8.56 34.05 1.70
C GLU A 304 -9.57 33.53 0.68
N GLN A 305 -9.10 32.76 -0.30
CA GLN A 305 -9.96 32.12 -1.30
C GLN A 305 -10.92 31.12 -0.65
N ALA A 306 -10.47 30.32 0.32
CA ALA A 306 -11.31 29.37 1.04
C ALA A 306 -12.42 30.08 1.82
N LEU A 307 -12.11 31.17 2.53
CA LEU A 307 -13.12 31.98 3.22
C LEU A 307 -14.13 32.56 2.23
N GLN A 308 -13.67 33.10 1.10
CA GLN A 308 -14.55 33.62 0.06
C GLN A 308 -15.43 32.52 -0.56
N PHE A 309 -14.86 31.35 -0.83
CA PHE A 309 -15.54 30.18 -1.39
C PHE A 309 -16.70 29.73 -0.48
N TRP A 310 -16.40 29.46 0.79
CA TRP A 310 -17.40 28.99 1.74
C TRP A 310 -18.45 30.07 2.06
N ARG A 311 -18.03 31.33 2.24
CA ARG A 311 -18.94 32.45 2.55
C ARG A 311 -19.94 32.68 1.41
N SER A 312 -19.43 32.79 0.19
CA SER A 312 -20.28 33.07 -0.99
C SER A 312 -21.30 31.95 -1.25
N GLU A 313 -20.93 30.70 -0.96
CA GLU A 313 -21.84 29.57 -1.14
C GLU A 313 -22.86 29.46 0.00
N PHE A 314 -22.46 29.64 1.26
CA PHE A 314 -23.36 29.52 2.41
C PHE A 314 -24.40 30.63 2.48
N ILE A 315 -24.05 31.84 2.01
CA ILE A 315 -25.01 32.95 1.92
C ILE A 315 -26.17 32.62 0.96
N LYS A 316 -25.93 31.86 -0.13
CA LYS A 316 -27.01 31.38 -1.01
C LYS A 316 -27.97 30.43 -0.28
N GLY A 317 -27.45 29.69 0.70
CA GLY A 317 -28.20 28.83 1.61
C GLY A 317 -28.91 29.59 2.73
N LYS A 318 -28.97 30.92 2.67
CA LYS A 318 -29.56 31.80 3.69
C LYS A 318 -28.85 31.75 5.04
N VAL A 319 -27.56 31.38 5.06
CA VAL A 319 -26.72 31.59 6.23
C VAL A 319 -26.37 33.07 6.28
N ASP A 320 -26.73 33.71 7.38
CA ASP A 320 -26.40 35.12 7.62
C ASP A 320 -24.88 35.35 7.65
N ALA A 321 -24.44 36.52 7.17
CA ALA A 321 -23.03 36.87 7.08
C ALA A 321 -22.34 36.87 8.45
N ASP A 322 -23.00 37.37 9.50
CA ASP A 322 -22.47 37.37 10.86
C ASP A 322 -22.45 35.95 11.44
N LYS A 323 -23.46 35.14 11.11
CA LYS A 323 -23.47 33.70 11.47
C LYS A 323 -22.32 32.96 10.81
N PHE A 324 -21.99 33.27 9.55
CA PHE A 324 -20.82 32.70 8.87
C PHE A 324 -19.51 33.05 9.60
N ASP A 325 -19.32 34.34 9.88
CA ASP A 325 -18.07 34.84 10.48
C ASP A 325 -17.87 34.30 11.91
N LYS A 326 -18.95 34.06 12.68
CA LYS A 326 -18.89 33.49 14.03
C LYS A 326 -18.75 31.96 14.05
N ALA A 327 -19.54 31.23 13.27
CA ALA A 327 -19.64 29.77 13.40
C ALA A 327 -18.74 28.99 12.42
N TYR A 328 -18.44 29.55 11.25
CA TYR A 328 -17.79 28.80 10.16
C TYR A 328 -16.41 29.33 9.79
N ALA A 329 -16.20 30.64 9.82
CA ALA A 329 -14.90 31.22 9.49
C ALA A 329 -13.78 30.73 10.42
N TYR A 330 -14.09 30.51 11.70
CA TYR A 330 -13.15 29.90 12.66
C TYR A 330 -12.71 28.51 12.20
N SER A 331 -13.65 27.62 11.85
CA SER A 331 -13.36 26.28 11.34
C SER A 331 -12.50 26.32 10.08
N VAL A 332 -12.76 27.26 9.16
CA VAL A 332 -11.93 27.45 7.96
C VAL A 332 -10.51 27.90 8.32
N ARG A 333 -10.33 28.89 9.20
CA ARG A 333 -8.98 29.32 9.63
C ARG A 333 -8.23 28.21 10.38
N HIS A 334 -8.95 27.40 11.15
CA HIS A 334 -8.39 26.26 11.86
C HIS A 334 -7.84 25.19 10.91
N MET A 335 -8.56 24.85 9.83
CA MET A 335 -8.07 23.93 8.78
C MET A 335 -6.74 24.38 8.14
N PHE A 336 -6.46 25.68 8.13
CA PHE A 336 -5.23 26.28 7.59
C PHE A 336 -4.17 26.58 8.68
N GLY A 337 -4.37 26.10 9.91
CA GLY A 337 -3.41 26.27 11.00
C GLY A 337 -3.24 27.72 11.47
N LYS A 338 -4.24 28.59 11.23
CA LYS A 338 -4.20 30.00 11.68
C LYS A 338 -4.89 30.25 13.02
N GLU A 339 -5.50 29.22 13.60
CA GLU A 339 -6.20 29.25 14.88
C GLU A 339 -5.79 28.04 15.75
N GLY A 340 -6.11 28.06 17.05
CA GLY A 340 -5.81 26.96 17.98
C GLY A 340 -4.30 26.75 18.20
N LYS A 341 -3.84 25.48 18.23
CA LYS A 341 -2.41 25.10 18.34
C LYS A 341 -1.57 25.48 17.11
N ARG A 342 -2.19 26.06 16.07
CA ARG A 342 -1.57 26.38 14.77
C ARG A 342 -1.03 25.15 14.03
N THR A 343 -1.67 23.99 14.21
CA THR A 343 -1.35 22.78 13.46
C THR A 343 -1.82 22.91 12.02
N ASP A 344 -0.92 22.66 11.07
CA ASP A 344 -1.24 22.63 9.65
C ASP A 344 -1.91 21.29 9.28
N TYR A 345 -3.23 21.21 9.42
CA TYR A 345 -3.98 19.95 9.24
C TYR A 345 -3.75 19.31 7.87
N THR A 346 -3.43 18.02 7.88
CA THR A 346 -3.19 17.23 6.68
C THR A 346 -4.49 16.89 5.95
N PRO A 347 -4.53 17.05 4.62
CA PRO A 347 -5.61 16.49 3.82
C PRO A 347 -5.84 15.00 4.08
N TYR A 348 -7.10 14.56 4.01
CA TYR A 348 -7.44 13.18 4.34
C TYR A 348 -6.96 12.20 3.27
N SER A 349 -6.23 11.18 3.71
CA SER A 349 -5.88 10.02 2.87
C SER A 349 -7.12 9.19 2.50
N CYS A 350 -7.03 8.41 1.42
CA CYS A 350 -8.11 7.50 1.05
C CYS A 350 -8.46 6.54 2.19
N MET A 351 -7.46 6.03 2.92
CA MET A 351 -7.68 5.13 4.06
C MET A 351 -8.50 5.81 5.17
N LYS A 352 -8.18 7.07 5.49
CA LYS A 352 -8.96 7.84 6.47
C LYS A 352 -10.40 8.03 6.00
N VAL A 353 -10.60 8.40 4.73
CA VAL A 353 -11.93 8.57 4.12
C VAL A 353 -12.74 7.26 4.03
N ILE A 354 -12.07 6.09 4.05
CA ILE A 354 -12.70 4.76 3.94
C ILE A 354 -13.00 4.15 5.32
N LEU A 355 -12.14 4.38 6.32
CA LEU A 355 -12.21 3.68 7.61
C LEU A 355 -12.69 4.54 8.77
N SER A 356 -12.59 5.87 8.66
CA SER A 356 -12.95 6.81 9.72
C SER A 356 -14.22 7.58 9.34
N ASN A 357 -15.03 7.93 10.35
CA ASN A 357 -16.27 8.70 10.23
C ASN A 357 -17.19 8.28 9.05
N PRO A 358 -17.86 7.11 9.15
CA PRO A 358 -18.80 6.68 8.12
C PRO A 358 -19.98 7.67 7.98
N PRO A 359 -20.38 8.04 6.75
CA PRO A 359 -21.44 9.02 6.54
C PRO A 359 -22.82 8.48 6.96
N SER A 360 -23.65 9.33 7.55
CA SER A 360 -25.05 9.05 7.90
C SER A 360 -26.04 9.70 6.91
N GLN A 361 -27.35 9.56 7.16
CA GLN A 361 -28.36 10.23 6.33
C GLN A 361 -28.18 11.75 6.36
N GLY A 362 -28.11 12.36 5.18
CA GLY A 362 -27.81 13.79 5.00
C GLY A 362 -26.32 14.12 4.93
N ASP A 363 -25.44 13.15 5.13
CA ASP A 363 -24.00 13.29 4.89
C ASP A 363 -23.60 12.88 3.47
N TYR A 364 -22.70 13.66 2.89
CA TYR A 364 -22.17 13.41 1.56
C TYR A 364 -20.66 13.13 1.55
N HIS A 365 -20.04 13.04 2.73
CA HIS A 365 -18.61 12.72 2.90
C HIS A 365 -18.34 11.21 2.81
N GLY A 366 -17.08 10.82 2.97
CA GLY A 366 -16.64 9.43 2.83
C GLY A 366 -16.27 9.03 1.39
N CYS A 367 -15.94 7.75 1.21
CA CYS A 367 -15.61 7.16 -0.09
C CYS A 367 -16.84 6.56 -0.76
N PRO A 368 -17.28 7.04 -1.95
CA PRO A 368 -18.45 6.50 -2.63
C PRO A 368 -18.31 5.02 -3.02
N PHE A 369 -17.10 4.55 -3.31
CA PHE A 369 -16.84 3.12 -3.59
C PHE A 369 -17.00 2.22 -2.36
N ARG A 370 -17.01 2.78 -1.14
CA ARG A 370 -17.21 2.04 0.11
C ARG A 370 -18.60 2.27 0.70
N HIS A 371 -19.05 3.52 0.75
CA HIS A 371 -20.19 3.95 1.55
C HIS A 371 -21.48 4.15 0.75
N SER A 372 -21.43 4.22 -0.58
CA SER A 372 -22.66 4.23 -1.38
C SER A 372 -23.17 2.81 -1.57
N ASP A 373 -24.49 2.66 -1.51
CA ASP A 373 -25.17 1.45 -1.97
C ASP A 373 -24.75 1.09 -3.42
N PRO A 374 -24.56 -0.19 -3.78
CA PRO A 374 -24.11 -0.59 -5.11
C PRO A 374 -25.01 -0.12 -6.26
N GLU A 375 -26.34 -0.10 -6.09
CA GLU A 375 -27.26 0.34 -7.14
C GLU A 375 -27.23 1.87 -7.29
N LEU A 376 -27.16 2.60 -6.16
CA LEU A 376 -26.95 4.05 -6.18
C LEU A 376 -25.59 4.42 -6.82
N LEU A 377 -24.53 3.67 -6.52
CA LEU A 377 -23.21 3.86 -7.11
C LEU A 377 -23.25 3.62 -8.62
N LYS A 378 -23.91 2.56 -9.07
CA LYS A 378 -24.13 2.25 -10.48
C LYS A 378 -24.86 3.39 -11.20
N GLN A 379 -25.96 3.89 -10.64
CA GLN A 379 -26.70 5.03 -11.20
C GLN A 379 -25.83 6.29 -11.30
N LYS A 380 -25.03 6.58 -10.27
CA LYS A 380 -24.07 7.69 -10.28
C LYS A 380 -23.05 7.52 -11.41
N LEU A 381 -22.44 6.35 -11.55
CA LEU A 381 -21.45 6.08 -12.61
C LEU A 381 -22.07 6.16 -14.02
N GLN A 382 -23.32 5.71 -14.19
CA GLN A 382 -24.08 5.89 -15.44
C GLN A 382 -24.28 7.39 -15.77
N SER A 383 -24.62 8.21 -14.77
CA SER A 383 -24.77 9.66 -14.95
C SER A 383 -23.47 10.34 -15.41
N TYR A 384 -22.32 9.72 -15.14
CA TYR A 384 -21.01 10.17 -15.60
C TYR A 384 -20.60 9.57 -16.94
N LYS A 385 -21.54 8.94 -17.66
CA LYS A 385 -21.38 8.41 -19.02
C LYS A 385 -20.37 7.26 -19.12
N LEU A 386 -20.15 6.50 -18.04
CA LEU A 386 -19.38 5.25 -18.12
C LEU A 386 -20.22 4.16 -18.79
N SER A 387 -19.57 3.31 -19.59
CA SER A 387 -20.24 2.18 -20.25
C SER A 387 -20.70 1.13 -19.23
N PRO A 388 -21.77 0.36 -19.50
CA PRO A 388 -22.24 -0.69 -18.58
C PRO A 388 -21.17 -1.73 -18.25
N SER A 389 -20.34 -2.12 -19.22
CA SER A 389 -19.21 -3.04 -19.02
C SER A 389 -18.17 -2.47 -18.07
N ALA A 390 -17.81 -1.19 -18.24
CA ALA A 390 -16.85 -0.51 -17.37
C ALA A 390 -17.37 -0.38 -15.93
N ILE A 391 -18.66 -0.11 -15.75
CA ILE A 391 -19.30 -0.05 -14.44
C ILE A 391 -19.23 -1.40 -13.73
N ASN A 392 -19.51 -2.50 -14.44
CA ASN A 392 -19.41 -3.84 -13.85
C ASN A 392 -17.98 -4.16 -13.37
N GLN A 393 -16.94 -3.74 -14.11
CA GLN A 393 -15.55 -3.90 -13.66
C GLN A 393 -15.27 -3.15 -12.34
N ILE A 394 -15.78 -1.92 -12.21
CA ILE A 394 -15.67 -1.14 -10.97
C ILE A 394 -16.42 -1.83 -9.83
N LEU A 395 -17.63 -2.32 -10.06
CA LEU A 395 -18.45 -2.97 -9.03
C LEU A 395 -17.85 -4.30 -8.54
N GLU A 396 -17.19 -5.07 -9.42
CA GLU A 396 -16.45 -6.27 -9.00
C GLU A 396 -15.28 -5.92 -8.07
N LEU A 397 -14.56 -4.83 -8.34
CA LEU A 397 -13.51 -4.33 -7.43
C LEU A 397 -14.10 -3.89 -6.08
N VAL A 398 -15.25 -3.20 -6.08
CA VAL A 398 -15.97 -2.81 -4.86
C VAL A 398 -16.41 -4.04 -4.05
N LYS A 399 -16.93 -5.08 -4.72
CA LYS A 399 -17.33 -6.36 -4.10
C LYS A 399 -16.14 -7.08 -3.48
N GLY A 400 -14.96 -7.00 -4.10
CA GLY A 400 -13.69 -7.46 -3.54
C GLY A 400 -13.10 -6.55 -2.45
N MET A 401 -13.81 -5.49 -2.04
CA MET A 401 -13.34 -4.48 -1.09
C MET A 401 -12.10 -3.69 -1.53
N HIS A 402 -11.80 -3.68 -2.83
CA HIS A 402 -10.68 -2.96 -3.44
C HIS A 402 -11.07 -1.53 -3.85
N TYR A 403 -11.52 -0.72 -2.88
CA TYR A 403 -12.14 0.59 -3.13
C TYR A 403 -11.21 1.61 -3.82
N GLN A 404 -9.93 1.60 -3.48
CA GLN A 404 -8.95 2.50 -4.10
C GLN A 404 -8.66 2.09 -5.56
N LEU A 405 -8.57 0.78 -5.83
CA LEU A 405 -8.44 0.26 -7.20
C LEU A 405 -9.69 0.54 -8.02
N ALA A 406 -10.89 0.48 -7.42
CA ALA A 406 -12.12 0.91 -8.07
C ALA A 406 -12.07 2.39 -8.47
N CYS A 407 -11.54 3.25 -7.59
CA CYS A 407 -11.32 4.67 -7.88
C CYS A 407 -10.23 4.90 -8.95
N GLN A 408 -9.18 4.08 -8.97
CA GLN A 408 -8.15 4.10 -10.01
C GLN A 408 -8.71 3.63 -11.36
N LYS A 409 -9.57 2.62 -11.38
CA LYS A 409 -10.26 2.19 -12.59
C LYS A 409 -11.19 3.28 -13.11
N TYR A 410 -11.92 3.96 -12.22
CA TYR A 410 -12.68 5.16 -12.57
C TYR A 410 -11.78 6.25 -13.19
N PHE A 411 -10.61 6.52 -12.61
CA PHE A 411 -9.63 7.46 -13.18
C PHE A 411 -9.26 7.11 -14.62
N GLU A 412 -8.86 5.85 -14.86
CA GLU A 412 -8.46 5.34 -16.18
C GLU A 412 -9.56 5.53 -17.21
N LEU A 413 -10.80 5.19 -16.84
CA LEU A 413 -11.97 5.31 -17.71
C LEU A 413 -12.33 6.76 -18.02
N THR A 414 -12.26 7.67 -17.04
CA THR A 414 -12.62 9.08 -17.27
C THR A 414 -11.54 9.88 -17.99
N HIS A 415 -10.28 9.42 -17.94
CA HIS A 415 -9.15 10.04 -18.63
C HIS A 415 -8.80 9.36 -19.95
N ASN A 416 -9.51 8.29 -20.33
CA ASN A 416 -9.26 7.48 -21.53
C ASN A 416 -7.82 6.96 -21.61
N ILE A 417 -7.29 6.46 -20.50
CA ILE A 417 -5.96 5.83 -20.43
C ILE A 417 -6.09 4.36 -20.03
N GLU A 418 -5.21 3.51 -20.55
CA GLU A 418 -5.23 2.07 -20.24
C GLU A 418 -4.61 1.76 -18.88
N ASP A 419 -3.58 2.52 -18.50
CA ASP A 419 -2.83 2.34 -17.26
C ASP A 419 -2.50 3.71 -16.68
N SER A 420 -2.94 3.92 -15.45
CA SER A 420 -2.68 5.15 -14.71
C SER A 420 -1.22 5.32 -14.31
N GLY A 421 -0.43 4.26 -14.23
CA GLY A 421 1.01 4.34 -13.93
C GLY A 421 1.35 4.70 -12.48
N PHE A 422 0.35 4.85 -11.59
CA PHE A 422 0.54 5.08 -10.16
C PHE A 422 -0.38 4.17 -9.33
N SER A 423 -0.14 4.07 -8.02
CA SER A 423 -1.06 3.42 -7.08
C SER A 423 -1.78 4.49 -6.27
N LEU A 424 -3.10 4.58 -6.44
CA LEU A 424 -3.89 5.62 -5.81
C LEU A 424 -4.03 5.37 -4.30
N ASN A 425 -3.61 6.34 -3.49
CA ASN A 425 -3.77 6.29 -2.04
C ASN A 425 -4.28 7.58 -1.40
N HIS A 426 -4.45 8.66 -2.18
CA HIS A 426 -4.88 9.96 -1.67
C HIS A 426 -5.75 10.75 -2.68
N PRO A 427 -6.82 11.45 -2.26
CA PRO A 427 -7.61 12.30 -3.14
C PRO A 427 -6.80 13.40 -3.86
N ASN A 428 -5.91 14.11 -3.16
CA ASN A 428 -4.98 15.07 -3.78
C ASN A 428 -4.03 14.43 -4.80
N GLN A 429 -3.61 13.16 -4.62
CA GLN A 429 -2.84 12.43 -5.63
C GLN A 429 -3.66 12.28 -6.92
N TYR A 430 -4.90 11.82 -6.81
CA TYR A 430 -5.82 11.70 -7.95
C TYR A 430 -5.89 13.02 -8.72
N PHE A 431 -6.05 14.13 -7.99
CA PHE A 431 -6.14 15.46 -8.60
C PHE A 431 -4.86 15.82 -9.35
N MET A 432 -3.69 15.68 -8.75
CA MET A 432 -2.43 16.00 -9.41
C MET A 432 -2.18 15.14 -10.64
N GLU A 433 -2.44 13.83 -10.57
CA GLU A 433 -2.27 12.94 -11.71
C GLU A 433 -3.27 13.26 -12.82
N SER A 434 -4.50 13.66 -12.47
CA SER A 434 -5.47 14.17 -13.46
C SER A 434 -4.94 15.42 -14.15
N GLN A 435 -4.37 16.37 -13.39
CA GLN A 435 -3.80 17.58 -13.97
C GLN A 435 -2.62 17.29 -14.90
N LYS A 436 -1.79 16.30 -14.58
CA LYS A 436 -0.69 15.88 -15.46
C LYS A 436 -1.23 15.33 -16.78
N VAL A 437 -2.23 14.45 -16.72
CA VAL A 437 -2.82 13.85 -17.92
C VAL A 437 -3.54 14.89 -18.79
N LEU A 438 -4.22 15.85 -18.18
CA LEU A 438 -4.97 16.90 -18.91
C LEU A 438 -4.09 18.09 -19.34
N GLY A 439 -2.94 18.28 -18.70
CA GLY A 439 -2.05 19.44 -18.86
C GLY A 439 -0.92 19.26 -19.87
N ASP A 440 -0.79 18.09 -20.50
CA ASP A 440 0.35 17.73 -21.37
C ASP A 440 0.30 18.46 -22.74
N GLY A 441 0.57 19.76 -22.68
CA GLY A 441 0.71 20.69 -23.80
C GLY A 441 1.10 22.12 -23.42
N LYS A 442 1.18 22.48 -22.12
CA LYS A 442 1.78 23.75 -21.68
C LYS A 442 2.58 23.54 -20.40
N ASP A 443 3.89 23.40 -20.55
CA ASP A 443 4.84 23.69 -19.48
C ASP A 443 4.51 25.06 -18.88
N VAL A 444 4.08 25.06 -17.62
CA VAL A 444 4.12 26.25 -16.79
C VAL A 444 5.60 26.59 -16.65
N LYS A 445 6.03 27.67 -17.31
CA LYS A 445 7.41 28.16 -17.35
C LYS A 445 8.10 28.00 -15.99
N ARG A 446 9.14 27.16 -15.95
CA ARG A 446 10.12 27.12 -14.88
C ARG A 446 11.03 28.33 -15.04
N GLU A 447 11.00 29.27 -14.09
CA GLU A 447 12.15 30.16 -13.90
C GLU A 447 13.25 29.39 -13.16
N PRO A 448 14.53 29.50 -13.57
CA PRO A 448 15.62 28.77 -12.94
C PRO A 448 16.09 29.51 -11.68
N GLU A 449 15.90 28.92 -10.50
CA GLU A 449 16.61 29.32 -9.28
C GLU A 449 17.84 28.43 -9.04
N THR A 450 18.90 29.08 -8.56
CA THR A 450 20.26 28.58 -8.35
C THR A 450 20.36 27.53 -7.23
N PRO A 451 21.28 26.56 -7.33
CA PRO A 451 21.36 25.45 -6.39
C PRO A 451 22.07 25.87 -5.09
N HIS A 452 21.31 26.09 -4.03
CA HIS A 452 21.84 26.01 -2.67
C HIS A 452 21.62 24.61 -2.08
N ARG A 453 22.73 23.99 -1.68
CA ARG A 453 22.78 22.71 -0.96
C ARG A 453 22.09 22.83 0.40
N GLU A 454 21.06 22.03 0.66
CA GLU A 454 20.60 21.75 2.02
C GLU A 454 20.27 20.27 2.24
N ALA A 455 20.57 19.86 3.48
CA ALA A 455 20.65 18.50 3.97
C ALA A 455 19.28 17.84 4.16
N ALA A 456 19.25 16.52 3.97
CA ALA A 456 18.10 15.68 4.24
C ALA A 456 17.73 15.74 5.73
N ALA A 457 16.65 16.45 6.06
CA ALA A 457 16.01 16.42 7.37
C ALA A 457 14.79 15.50 7.33
N SER A 458 14.88 14.40 8.07
CA SER A 458 13.80 13.47 8.39
C SER A 458 12.73 14.15 9.26
N LYS A 459 11.64 14.61 8.64
CA LYS A 459 10.41 15.01 9.33
C LYS A 459 9.20 14.35 8.66
N GLY A 460 9.04 13.05 8.88
CA GLY A 460 7.92 12.27 8.32
C GLY A 460 6.88 11.81 9.34
N LEU A 461 7.26 11.58 10.61
CA LEU A 461 6.41 10.80 11.54
C LEU A 461 6.07 11.47 12.88
N GLY A 462 6.73 12.60 13.24
CA GLY A 462 6.20 13.46 14.32
C GLY A 462 4.78 13.96 14.01
N ALA A 463 4.47 14.13 12.73
CA ALA A 463 3.16 14.56 12.25
C ALA A 463 2.06 13.51 12.42
N SER A 464 2.34 12.21 12.39
CA SER A 464 1.29 11.17 12.37
C SER A 464 0.63 10.94 13.74
N ARG A 465 1.43 10.99 14.82
CA ARG A 465 0.95 10.83 16.20
C ARG A 465 0.23 12.11 16.68
N GLN A 466 0.79 13.28 16.35
CA GLN A 466 0.13 14.58 16.56
C GLN A 466 -1.18 14.67 15.76
N ASN A 467 -1.21 14.28 14.48
CA ASN A 467 -2.42 14.38 13.65
C ASN A 467 -3.58 13.46 14.06
N ALA A 468 -3.35 12.41 14.87
CA ALA A 468 -4.41 11.53 15.35
C ALA A 468 -5.06 12.10 16.62
N GLU A 469 -4.25 12.41 17.64
CA GLU A 469 -4.69 13.02 18.90
C GLU A 469 -5.28 14.44 18.67
N GLU A 470 -4.72 15.22 17.74
CA GLU A 470 -5.17 16.59 17.43
C GLU A 470 -6.41 16.64 16.53
N MET A 471 -6.83 15.51 15.94
CA MET A 471 -8.08 15.44 15.17
C MET A 471 -9.25 14.93 16.00
N GLU A 472 -9.03 14.07 16.99
CA GLU A 472 -10.04 13.73 18.00
C GLU A 472 -10.48 14.98 18.79
N ASP A 473 -9.54 15.89 19.07
CA ASP A 473 -9.82 17.20 19.69
C ASP A 473 -10.70 18.10 18.79
N LEU A 474 -10.51 18.02 17.46
CA LEU A 474 -11.29 18.77 16.47
C LEU A 474 -12.71 18.20 16.32
N ASP A 475 -12.86 16.88 16.31
CA ASP A 475 -14.17 16.23 16.27
C ASP A 475 -14.95 16.45 17.59
N ALA A 476 -14.27 16.60 18.74
CA ALA A 476 -14.88 16.86 20.04
C ALA A 476 -15.37 18.32 20.23
N LEU A 477 -14.69 19.31 19.64
CA LEU A 477 -15.05 20.73 19.75
C LEU A 477 -16.35 21.13 19.05
N PHE A 478 -16.91 20.27 18.20
CA PHE A 478 -18.04 20.61 17.32
C PHE A 478 -19.14 19.53 17.27
N GLN A 479 -19.27 18.69 18.31
CA GLN A 479 -20.38 17.74 18.45
C GLN A 479 -21.72 18.42 18.81
N ASP A 480 -21.70 19.70 19.21
CA ASP A 480 -22.89 20.49 19.52
C ASP A 480 -23.30 21.36 18.31
N ASP A 481 -23.79 20.75 17.23
CA ASP A 481 -24.62 21.42 16.20
C ASP A 481 -25.46 20.42 15.38
#